data_AF-X0QEF0-F1
#
_entry.id   AF-X0QEF0-F1
#
_cell.length_a   1.000
_cell.length_b   1.000
_cell.length_c   1.000
_cell.angle_alpha   90.00
_cell.angle_beta   90.00
_cell.angle_gamma   90.00
#
_symmetry.space_group_name_H-M   'P 1'
#
loop_
_entity.id
_entity.type
_entity.pdbx_description
1 polymer ?
#
loop_
_entity_poly.entity_id
_entity_poly.type
_entity_poly.pdbx_seq_one_letter_code
_entity_poly.pdbx_strand_id
1 'polypeptide(L)'
;MINAVYKESFGSYKGNPFIEALPGILEPEQVVKKLKGSIKLNHSDCQASSSIRAHLISQMMGLFFQPINRHIDLEKKLSIMIREGYVGRNPKDGSLNTHLQNGYERLMSGKNDMVRFPTVTSTARSLAFIGCSGSGKTTTLNKILSTYPQVIYHSELNFTQIVYLRVDCPHDGSLKSLCLHFFLEQLTKL
;
A
#
# COMPACT_ATOMS: atom_id res chain seq x y z
N MET A 1 10.08 -8.45 3.88
CA MET A 1 10.02 -9.18 2.61
C MET A 1 9.38 -10.53 2.85
N ILE A 2 8.45 -10.97 2.00
CA ILE A 2 7.87 -12.33 2.03
C ILE A 2 8.09 -13.02 0.69
N ASN A 3 8.05 -14.36 0.66
CA ASN A 3 8.07 -15.09 -0.61
C ASN A 3 6.69 -15.09 -1.28
N ALA A 4 6.67 -15.04 -2.60
CA ALA A 4 5.46 -15.04 -3.40
C ALA A 4 4.70 -16.36 -3.24
N VAL A 5 3.38 -16.26 -3.05
CA VAL A 5 2.45 -17.38 -3.12
C VAL A 5 1.34 -16.98 -4.08
N TYR A 6 1.26 -17.65 -5.22
CA TYR A 6 0.34 -17.29 -6.29
C TYR A 6 -1.04 -17.91 -6.08
N LYS A 7 -2.07 -17.11 -6.28
CA LYS A 7 -3.46 -17.56 -6.33
C LYS A 7 -4.08 -17.11 -7.64
N GLU A 8 -4.85 -17.99 -8.26
CA GLU A 8 -5.53 -17.68 -9.52
C GLU A 8 -6.39 -16.42 -9.35
N SER A 9 -6.29 -15.54 -10.33
CA SER A 9 -7.05 -14.28 -10.39
C SER A 9 -8.02 -14.28 -11.58
N PHE A 10 -8.68 -13.15 -11.81
CA PHE A 10 -9.81 -13.04 -12.74
C PHE A 10 -9.66 -11.84 -13.68
N GLY A 11 -10.43 -11.84 -14.78
CA GLY A 11 -10.42 -10.75 -15.75
C GLY A 11 -9.02 -10.43 -16.27
N SER A 12 -8.69 -9.14 -16.33
CA SER A 12 -7.37 -8.64 -16.77
C SER A 12 -6.22 -8.94 -15.78
N TYR A 13 -6.52 -9.45 -14.58
CA TYR A 13 -5.49 -9.82 -13.60
C TYR A 13 -4.92 -11.22 -13.85
N LYS A 14 -5.70 -12.07 -14.56
CA LYS A 14 -5.39 -13.48 -14.75
C LYS A 14 -4.03 -13.67 -15.41
N GLY A 15 -3.20 -14.52 -14.82
CA GLY A 15 -1.89 -14.87 -15.37
C GLY A 15 -0.82 -13.83 -15.15
N ASN A 16 -1.06 -12.79 -14.34
CA ASN A 16 -0.03 -11.83 -13.93
C ASN A 16 0.53 -12.18 -12.55
N PRO A 17 1.78 -12.69 -12.46
CA PRO A 17 2.39 -13.12 -11.20
C PRO A 17 2.43 -12.04 -10.11
N PHE A 18 2.62 -10.76 -10.49
CA PHE A 18 2.67 -9.66 -9.53
C PHE A 18 1.30 -9.35 -8.93
N ILE A 19 0.20 -9.68 -9.60
CA ILE A 19 -1.14 -9.52 -9.04
C ILE A 19 -1.54 -10.76 -8.24
N GLU A 20 -1.22 -11.94 -8.76
CA GLU A 20 -1.57 -13.23 -8.16
C GLU A 20 -0.84 -13.51 -6.84
N ALA A 21 0.30 -12.86 -6.61
CA ALA A 21 1.03 -12.92 -5.34
C ALA A 21 0.53 -11.95 -4.26
N LEU A 22 -0.35 -10.99 -4.60
CA LEU A 22 -0.89 -10.03 -3.63
C LEU A 22 -1.87 -10.74 -2.66
N PRO A 23 -2.06 -10.19 -1.44
CA PRO A 23 -3.13 -10.64 -0.56
C PRO A 23 -4.48 -10.63 -1.27
N GLY A 24 -5.36 -11.59 -0.98
CA GLY A 24 -6.68 -11.67 -1.61
C GLY A 24 -7.51 -10.38 -1.45
N ILE A 25 -8.40 -10.14 -2.41
CA ILE A 25 -9.37 -9.03 -2.32
C ILE A 25 -10.29 -9.31 -1.14
N LEU A 26 -10.49 -8.28 -0.31
CA LEU A 26 -11.26 -8.40 0.93
C LEU A 26 -12.69 -7.93 0.70
N GLU A 27 -13.64 -8.72 1.18
CA GLU A 27 -15.01 -8.28 1.35
C GLU A 27 -15.12 -7.30 2.53
N PRO A 28 -16.13 -6.41 2.57
CA PRO A 28 -16.28 -5.39 3.62
C PRO A 28 -16.15 -5.94 5.05
N GLU A 29 -16.76 -7.08 5.34
CA GLU A 29 -16.68 -7.74 6.65
C GLU A 29 -15.25 -8.16 7.02
N GLN A 30 -14.49 -8.63 6.03
CA GLN A 30 -13.10 -9.04 6.21
C GLN A 30 -12.20 -7.82 6.44
N VAL A 31 -12.48 -6.70 5.74
CA VAL A 31 -11.79 -5.42 5.99
C VAL A 31 -12.04 -4.96 7.43
N VAL A 32 -13.30 -4.99 7.88
CA VAL A 32 -13.65 -4.66 9.28
C VAL A 32 -12.88 -5.56 10.23
N LYS A 33 -12.89 -6.87 10.03
CA LYS A 33 -12.20 -7.83 10.91
C LYS A 33 -10.68 -7.60 10.95
N LYS A 34 -10.04 -7.31 9.81
CA LYS A 34 -8.58 -7.07 9.74
C LYS A 34 -8.17 -5.73 10.36
N LEU A 35 -8.97 -4.68 10.16
CA LEU A 35 -8.62 -3.34 10.62
C LEU A 35 -9.00 -3.10 12.09
N LYS A 36 -10.00 -3.82 12.61
CA LYS A 36 -10.50 -3.65 13.97
C LYS A 36 -9.39 -3.84 15.00
N GLY A 37 -9.33 -2.91 15.94
CA GLY A 37 -8.42 -2.98 17.09
C GLY A 37 -8.75 -4.18 17.98
N SER A 38 -7.71 -4.86 18.46
CA SER A 38 -7.87 -5.96 19.41
C SER A 38 -7.76 -5.41 20.83
N ILE A 39 -8.86 -5.41 21.56
CA ILE A 39 -8.91 -5.05 22.98
C ILE A 39 -9.29 -6.29 23.78
N LYS A 40 -8.44 -6.67 24.73
CA LYS A 40 -8.77 -7.68 25.74
C LYS A 40 -9.40 -6.93 26.92
N LEU A 41 -10.66 -7.21 27.20
CA LEU A 41 -11.36 -6.70 28.38
C LEU A 41 -11.43 -7.82 29.40
N ASN A 42 -10.89 -7.61 30.61
CA ASN A 42 -11.09 -8.54 31.71
C ASN A 42 -12.27 -8.07 32.55
N HIS A 43 -13.10 -8.99 33.03
CA HIS A 43 -14.24 -8.63 33.90
C HIS A 43 -13.80 -7.93 35.20
N SER A 44 -12.61 -8.23 35.71
CA SER A 44 -12.01 -7.55 36.87
C SER A 44 -11.79 -6.06 36.63
N ASP A 45 -11.50 -5.66 35.39
CA ASP A 45 -11.22 -4.26 35.02
C ASP A 45 -12.48 -3.40 35.16
N CYS A 46 -13.65 -3.98 34.90
CA CYS A 46 -14.94 -3.33 35.07
C CYS A 46 -15.29 -3.07 36.55
N GLN A 47 -14.72 -3.88 37.47
CA GLN A 47 -14.96 -3.79 38.91
C GLN A 47 -13.90 -2.96 39.65
N ALA A 48 -12.89 -2.45 38.94
CA ALA A 48 -11.85 -1.62 39.53
C ALA A 48 -12.39 -0.25 39.98
N SER A 49 -11.64 0.42 40.87
CA SER A 49 -11.98 1.77 41.34
C SER A 49 -12.02 2.78 40.19
N SER A 50 -12.72 3.90 40.39
CA SER A 50 -12.86 4.96 39.39
C SER A 50 -11.53 5.46 38.84
N SER A 51 -10.54 5.70 39.72
CA SER A 51 -9.19 6.12 39.33
C SER A 51 -8.49 5.06 38.48
N ILE A 52 -8.55 3.79 38.87
CA ILE A 52 -7.92 2.69 38.11
C ILE A 52 -8.57 2.55 36.74
N ARG A 53 -9.91 2.63 36.67
CA ARG A 53 -10.66 2.58 35.40
C ARG A 53 -10.27 3.69 34.44
N ALA A 54 -10.00 4.91 34.94
CA ALA A 54 -9.51 6.01 34.09
C ALA A 54 -8.16 5.68 33.45
N HIS A 55 -7.22 5.07 34.20
CA HIS A 55 -5.94 4.62 33.65
C HIS A 55 -6.11 3.48 32.64
N LEU A 56 -6.99 2.51 32.92
CA LEU A 56 -7.28 1.40 32.01
C LEU A 56 -7.85 1.89 30.67
N ILE A 57 -8.78 2.86 30.70
CA ILE A 57 -9.31 3.48 29.47
C ILE A 57 -8.20 4.18 28.68
N SER A 58 -7.35 4.95 29.37
CA SER A 58 -6.21 5.65 28.74
C SER A 58 -5.26 4.68 28.02
N GLN A 59 -4.93 3.55 28.67
CA GLN A 59 -4.12 2.49 28.07
C GLN A 59 -4.75 1.87 26.82
N MET A 60 -6.08 1.80 26.76
CA MET A 60 -6.80 1.24 25.62
C MET A 60 -6.92 2.18 24.41
N MET A 61 -6.77 3.49 24.59
CA MET A 61 -6.98 4.47 23.53
C MET A 61 -6.07 4.24 22.30
N GLY A 62 -4.85 3.74 22.50
CA GLY A 62 -3.92 3.42 21.41
C GLY A 62 -4.24 2.12 20.66
N LEU A 63 -5.04 1.23 21.26
CA LEU A 63 -5.39 -0.08 20.71
C LEU A 63 -6.76 -0.07 20.03
N PHE A 64 -7.60 0.91 20.36
CA PHE A 64 -8.94 1.04 19.80
C PHE A 64 -8.89 1.54 18.36
N PHE A 65 -9.43 0.75 17.43
CA PHE A 65 -9.70 1.17 16.07
C PHE A 65 -11.02 0.52 15.64
N GLN A 66 -12.05 1.33 15.40
CA GLN A 66 -13.34 0.83 14.92
C GLN A 66 -13.50 1.21 13.45
N PRO A 67 -13.45 0.24 12.52
CA PRO A 67 -13.64 0.50 11.11
C PRO A 67 -15.04 1.08 10.84
N ILE A 68 -15.09 2.07 9.94
CA ILE A 68 -16.29 2.71 9.41
C ILE A 68 -16.26 2.65 7.88
N ASN A 69 -17.38 2.95 7.22
CA ASN A 69 -17.51 2.85 5.76
C ASN A 69 -16.38 3.56 4.99
N ARG A 70 -15.95 4.74 5.45
CA ARG A 70 -14.86 5.49 4.82
C ARG A 70 -13.53 4.73 4.79
N HIS A 71 -13.26 3.89 5.79
CA HIS A 71 -12.06 3.05 5.82
C HIS A 71 -12.17 1.89 4.83
N ILE A 72 -13.35 1.30 4.70
CA ILE A 72 -13.64 0.22 3.75
C ILE A 72 -13.51 0.75 2.31
N ASP A 73 -14.09 1.91 2.02
CA ASP A 73 -13.99 2.55 0.71
C ASP A 73 -12.54 2.90 0.33
N LEU A 74 -11.75 3.36 1.30
CA LEU A 74 -10.34 3.66 1.08
C LEU A 74 -9.53 2.38 0.83
N GLU A 75 -9.77 1.31 1.58
CA GLU A 75 -9.13 0.00 1.36
C GLU A 75 -9.42 -0.50 -0.06
N LYS A 76 -10.70 -0.50 -0.47
CA LYS A 76 -11.11 -0.91 -1.81
C LYS A 76 -10.39 -0.11 -2.90
N LYS A 77 -10.31 1.22 -2.77
CA LYS A 77 -9.63 2.09 -3.73
C LYS A 77 -8.13 1.76 -3.80
N LEU A 78 -7.46 1.62 -2.66
CA LEU A 78 -6.03 1.26 -2.63
C LEU A 78 -5.78 -0.13 -3.22
N SER A 79 -6.62 -1.11 -2.89
CA SER A 79 -6.58 -2.48 -3.39
C SER A 79 -6.67 -2.55 -4.93
N ILE A 80 -7.57 -1.74 -5.51
CA ILE A 80 -7.70 -1.57 -6.96
C ILE A 80 -6.47 -0.88 -7.54
N MET A 81 -6.02 0.23 -6.95
CA MET A 81 -4.88 1.00 -7.48
C MET A 81 -3.58 0.20 -7.51
N ILE A 82 -3.30 -0.59 -6.48
CA ILE A 82 -2.11 -1.45 -6.42
C ILE A 82 -2.14 -2.46 -7.58
N ARG A 83 -3.24 -3.19 -7.75
CA ARG A 83 -3.37 -4.22 -8.80
C ARG A 83 -3.30 -3.65 -10.20
N GLU A 84 -3.97 -2.53 -10.41
CA GLU A 84 -4.03 -1.87 -11.71
C GLU A 84 -2.67 -1.29 -12.10
N GLY A 85 -1.91 -0.84 -11.11
CA GLY A 85 -0.49 -0.54 -11.29
C GLY A 85 0.31 -1.71 -11.87
N TYR A 86 -0.06 -2.96 -11.62
CA TYR A 86 0.65 -4.12 -12.16
C TYR A 86 0.10 -4.69 -13.46
N VAL A 87 -1.11 -4.32 -13.88
CA VAL A 87 -1.72 -4.86 -15.11
C VAL A 87 -0.81 -4.69 -16.33
N GLY A 88 -0.24 -3.51 -16.54
CA GLY A 88 0.69 -3.23 -17.64
C GLY A 88 2.15 -3.61 -17.37
N ARG A 89 2.42 -4.43 -16.34
CA ARG A 89 3.76 -4.81 -15.87
C ARG A 89 3.87 -6.31 -15.66
N ASN A 90 3.17 -7.10 -16.47
CA ASN A 90 3.20 -8.54 -16.37
C ASN A 90 4.56 -9.08 -16.87
N PRO A 91 5.29 -9.86 -16.05
CA PRO A 91 6.56 -10.47 -16.45
C PRO A 91 6.39 -11.60 -17.48
N LYS A 92 5.20 -12.18 -17.63
CA LYS A 92 4.97 -13.34 -18.51
C LYS A 92 4.68 -13.00 -19.97
N ASP A 93 4.17 -11.80 -20.26
CA ASP A 93 3.76 -11.38 -21.61
C ASP A 93 4.69 -10.34 -22.24
N GLY A 94 5.79 -10.00 -21.56
CA GLY A 94 6.77 -9.02 -22.02
C GLY A 94 6.41 -7.55 -21.74
N SER A 95 5.20 -7.26 -21.24
CA SER A 95 4.77 -5.87 -20.94
C SER A 95 5.69 -5.18 -19.93
N LEU A 96 6.20 -5.91 -18.93
CA LEU A 96 7.21 -5.40 -18.00
C LEU A 96 8.48 -4.94 -18.74
N ASN A 97 9.04 -5.77 -19.61
CA ASN A 97 10.27 -5.47 -20.33
C ASN A 97 10.08 -4.27 -21.27
N THR A 98 8.96 -4.23 -21.99
CA THR A 98 8.59 -3.07 -22.82
C THR A 98 8.48 -1.80 -21.98
N HIS A 99 7.86 -1.87 -20.80
CA HIS A 99 7.75 -0.71 -19.91
C HIS A 99 9.12 -0.20 -19.44
N LEU A 100 10.03 -1.11 -19.07
CA LEU A 100 11.39 -0.77 -18.64
C LEU A 100 12.23 -0.19 -19.79
N GLN A 101 12.18 -0.81 -20.97
CA GLN A 101 12.91 -0.34 -22.15
C GLN A 101 12.46 1.05 -22.58
N ASN A 102 11.13 1.29 -22.60
CA ASN A 102 10.58 2.62 -22.87
C ASN A 102 11.05 3.67 -21.86
N GLY A 103 11.23 3.29 -20.59
CA GLY A 103 11.78 4.16 -19.57
C GLY A 103 13.26 4.47 -19.80
N TYR A 104 14.05 3.45 -20.11
CA TYR A 104 15.48 3.57 -20.40
C TYR A 104 15.76 4.49 -21.60
N GLU A 105 15.06 4.29 -22.72
CA GLU A 105 15.28 5.10 -23.93
C GLU A 105 14.94 6.58 -23.71
N ARG A 106 13.92 6.89 -22.88
CA ARG A 106 13.59 8.27 -22.49
C ARG A 106 14.70 8.93 -21.68
N LEU A 107 15.33 8.18 -20.77
CA LEU A 107 16.44 8.69 -19.98
C LEU A 107 17.67 8.95 -20.86
N MET A 108 17.95 8.05 -21.80
CA MET A 108 19.13 8.16 -22.68
C MET A 108 19.00 9.21 -23.77
N SER A 109 17.79 9.47 -24.27
CA SER A 109 17.61 10.43 -25.36
C SER A 109 17.71 11.89 -24.92
N GLY A 110 17.60 12.18 -23.62
CA GLY A 110 17.61 13.54 -23.06
C GLY A 110 16.49 14.46 -23.59
N LYS A 111 15.56 13.93 -24.40
CA LYS A 111 14.45 14.67 -25.00
C LYS A 111 13.18 14.36 -24.22
N ASN A 112 12.69 15.33 -23.47
CA ASN A 112 11.41 15.26 -22.75
C ASN A 112 10.20 15.00 -23.68
N ASP A 113 10.39 15.18 -24.99
CA ASP A 113 9.36 15.03 -26.03
C ASP A 113 9.42 13.68 -26.78
N MET A 114 10.04 12.65 -26.19
CA MET A 114 10.12 11.36 -26.86
C MET A 114 8.74 10.70 -26.95
N VAL A 115 8.26 10.62 -28.20
CA VAL A 115 7.10 9.87 -28.71
C VAL A 115 6.60 8.85 -27.69
N ARG A 116 5.36 9.03 -27.20
CA ARG A 116 4.64 7.95 -26.53
C ARG A 116 4.60 6.80 -27.52
N PHE A 117 5.40 5.75 -27.32
CA PHE A 117 5.18 4.50 -28.02
C PHE A 117 3.68 4.18 -27.85
N PRO A 118 2.90 4.10 -28.94
CA PRO A 118 1.44 4.06 -28.89
C PRO A 118 0.88 2.80 -28.22
N THR A 119 1.74 1.90 -27.74
CA THR A 119 1.41 0.58 -27.22
C THR A 119 1.24 0.49 -25.70
N VAL A 120 1.65 1.48 -24.90
CA VAL A 120 1.52 1.39 -23.43
C VAL A 120 0.48 2.37 -22.91
N THR A 121 -0.75 1.89 -22.73
CA THR A 121 -1.78 2.59 -21.97
C THR A 121 -1.33 2.73 -20.51
N SER A 122 -1.31 3.96 -20.00
CA SER A 122 -0.97 4.19 -18.61
C SER A 122 -2.05 3.58 -17.71
N THR A 123 -1.65 2.64 -16.87
CA THR A 123 -2.53 2.10 -15.81
C THR A 123 -2.40 2.88 -14.50
N ALA A 124 -1.63 3.98 -14.50
CA ALA A 124 -1.40 4.80 -13.32
C ALA A 124 -2.71 5.47 -12.88
N ARG A 125 -3.19 5.12 -11.68
CA ARG A 125 -4.31 5.78 -11.01
C ARG A 125 -3.79 6.66 -9.87
N SER A 126 -4.51 7.74 -9.58
CA SER A 126 -4.22 8.65 -8.47
C SER A 126 -5.43 8.78 -7.54
N LEU A 127 -5.17 9.05 -6.27
CA LEU A 127 -6.19 9.27 -5.25
C LEU A 127 -5.72 10.40 -4.32
N ALA A 128 -6.58 11.39 -4.11
CA ALA A 128 -6.39 12.40 -3.08
C ALA A 128 -7.22 12.07 -1.84
N PHE A 129 -6.57 11.97 -0.67
CA PHE A 129 -7.25 11.73 0.60
C PHE A 129 -7.12 12.96 1.51
N ILE A 130 -8.14 13.82 1.48
CA ILE A 130 -8.12 15.15 2.10
C ILE A 130 -9.02 15.19 3.34
N GLY A 131 -8.66 16.04 4.30
CA GLY A 131 -9.41 16.29 5.53
C GLY A 131 -8.59 17.09 6.53
N CYS A 132 -9.22 17.58 7.60
CA CYS A 132 -8.57 18.40 8.64
C CYS A 132 -7.37 17.70 9.30
N SER A 133 -6.44 18.47 9.86
CA SER A 133 -5.36 17.89 10.68
C SER A 133 -5.93 17.09 11.85
N GLY A 134 -5.27 15.99 12.23
CA GLY A 134 -5.74 15.10 13.30
C GLY A 134 -6.95 14.21 12.95
N SER A 135 -7.55 14.32 11.77
CA SER A 135 -8.73 13.52 11.38
C SER A 135 -8.45 12.03 11.10
N GLY A 136 -7.29 11.50 11.50
CA GLY A 136 -6.92 10.10 11.34
C GLY A 136 -6.52 9.65 9.93
N LYS A 137 -6.19 10.58 9.01
CA LYS A 137 -5.87 10.22 7.60
C LYS A 137 -4.66 9.29 7.49
N THR A 138 -3.53 9.76 8.01
CA THR A 138 -2.26 9.02 8.02
C THR A 138 -2.40 7.71 8.80
N THR A 139 -3.08 7.74 9.95
CA THR A 139 -3.36 6.55 10.77
C THR A 139 -4.14 5.50 9.99
N THR A 140 -5.21 5.92 9.29
CA THR A 140 -6.02 5.03 8.46
C THR A 140 -5.20 4.41 7.33
N LEU A 141 -4.46 5.24 6.59
CA LEU A 141 -3.63 4.77 5.48
C LEU A 141 -2.61 3.74 5.96
N ASN A 142 -1.92 4.02 7.07
CA ASN A 142 -0.94 3.09 7.65
C ASN A 142 -1.57 1.77 8.10
N LYS A 143 -2.75 1.84 8.73
CA LYS A 143 -3.46 0.64 9.17
C LYS A 143 -3.86 -0.22 7.98
N ILE A 144 -4.33 0.38 6.88
CA ILE A 144 -4.66 -0.35 5.66
C ILE A 144 -3.40 -0.93 5.02
N LEU A 145 -2.35 -0.14 4.81
CA LEU A 145 -1.10 -0.60 4.19
C LEU A 145 -0.42 -1.71 5.02
N SER A 146 -0.56 -1.70 6.35
CA SER A 146 -0.06 -2.80 7.19
C SER A 146 -0.71 -4.16 6.93
N THR A 147 -1.83 -4.20 6.20
CA THR A 147 -2.46 -5.46 5.76
C THR A 147 -1.87 -6.03 4.48
N TYR A 148 -0.96 -5.27 3.84
CA TYR A 148 -0.23 -5.65 2.65
C TYR A 148 1.24 -5.90 3.00
N PRO A 149 1.89 -6.94 2.43
CA PRO A 149 3.34 -7.04 2.49
C PRO A 149 3.93 -5.87 1.72
N GLN A 150 4.93 -5.18 2.27
CA GLN A 150 5.57 -4.08 1.55
C GLN A 150 6.37 -4.55 0.34
N VAL A 151 7.00 -5.73 0.48
CA VAL A 151 7.87 -6.34 -0.54
C VAL A 151 7.59 -7.84 -0.65
N ILE A 152 7.43 -8.33 -1.88
CA ILE A 152 7.23 -9.73 -2.23
C ILE A 152 8.38 -10.19 -3.12
N TYR A 153 8.98 -11.34 -2.82
CA TYR A 153 10.03 -11.96 -3.62
C TYR A 153 9.49 -13.12 -4.45
N HIS A 154 9.72 -13.06 -5.75
CA HIS A 154 9.32 -14.10 -6.69
C HIS A 154 10.53 -14.96 -7.02
N SER A 155 10.74 -16.05 -6.28
CA SER A 155 11.91 -16.93 -6.45
C SER A 155 12.02 -17.50 -7.87
N GLU A 156 10.90 -17.89 -8.48
CA GLU A 156 10.86 -18.42 -9.86
C GLU A 156 11.23 -17.38 -10.92
N LEU A 157 10.95 -16.10 -10.66
CA LEU A 157 11.26 -15.00 -11.57
C LEU A 157 12.58 -14.30 -11.21
N ASN A 158 13.17 -14.67 -10.07
CA ASN A 158 14.23 -13.94 -9.39
C ASN A 158 13.97 -12.41 -9.35
N PHE A 159 12.76 -12.01 -8.93
CA PHE A 159 12.32 -10.62 -8.98
C PHE A 159 11.75 -10.14 -7.65
N THR A 160 12.08 -8.90 -7.26
CA THR A 160 11.56 -8.26 -6.05
C THR A 160 10.46 -7.27 -6.41
N GLN A 161 9.22 -7.60 -6.04
CA GLN A 161 8.05 -6.75 -6.22
C GLN A 161 7.87 -5.81 -5.01
N ILE A 162 7.84 -4.50 -5.26
CA ILE A 162 7.54 -3.49 -4.25
C ILE A 162 6.04 -3.14 -4.30
N VAL A 163 5.25 -3.67 -3.37
CA VAL A 163 3.78 -3.51 -3.36
C VAL A 163 3.37 -2.06 -3.07
N TYR A 164 4.06 -1.42 -2.13
CA TYR A 164 3.86 0.00 -1.83
C TYR A 164 5.15 0.65 -1.34
N LEU A 165 5.27 1.94 -1.62
CA LEU A 165 6.31 2.81 -1.09
C LEU A 165 5.63 4.07 -0.54
N ARG A 166 5.91 4.40 0.73
CA ARG A 166 5.32 5.57 1.39
C ARG A 166 6.41 6.57 1.71
N VAL A 167 6.40 7.70 1.02
CA VAL A 167 7.33 8.80 1.24
C VAL A 167 6.62 9.89 2.02
N ASP A 168 7.13 10.23 3.19
CA ASP A 168 6.60 11.35 3.98
C ASP A 168 7.22 12.66 3.50
N CYS A 169 6.38 13.69 3.32
CA CYS A 169 6.83 15.02 2.93
C CYS A 169 7.68 15.62 4.06
N PRO A 170 8.88 16.16 3.77
CA PRO A 170 9.70 16.79 4.79
C PRO A 170 8.99 18.03 5.36
N HIS A 171 9.27 18.35 6.63
CA HIS A 171 8.64 19.46 7.34
C HIS A 171 8.90 20.83 6.66
N ASP A 172 10.03 20.96 5.96
CA ASP A 172 10.41 22.17 5.22
C ASP A 172 9.79 22.25 3.82
N GLY A 173 9.10 21.20 3.35
CA GLY A 173 8.55 21.11 2.00
C GLY A 173 9.58 21.14 0.87
N SER A 174 10.87 21.03 1.19
CA SER A 174 11.96 21.17 0.22
C SER A 174 12.06 19.95 -0.69
N LEU A 175 12.13 20.17 -2.01
CA LEU A 175 12.38 19.09 -2.97
C LEU A 175 13.72 18.38 -2.70
N LYS A 176 14.74 19.12 -2.27
CA LYS A 176 16.05 18.54 -1.94
C LYS A 176 15.92 17.59 -0.75
N SER A 177 15.22 18.02 0.30
CA SER A 177 14.99 17.21 1.51
C SER A 177 14.14 15.98 1.20
N LEU A 178 13.12 16.12 0.34
CA LEU A 178 12.30 15.00 -0.13
C LEU A 178 13.13 13.96 -0.90
N CYS A 179 13.96 14.42 -1.84
CA CYS A 179 14.86 13.53 -2.61
C CYS A 179 15.86 12.83 -1.69
N LEU A 180 16.47 13.54 -0.74
CA LEU A 180 17.41 12.94 0.23
C LEU A 180 16.73 11.87 1.08
N HIS A 181 15.56 12.15 1.65
CA HIS A 181 14.79 11.14 2.42
C HIS A 181 14.43 9.92 1.56
N PHE A 182 14.04 10.13 0.31
CA PHE A 182 13.70 9.04 -0.60
C PHE A 182 14.91 8.14 -0.89
N PHE A 183 16.01 8.72 -1.38
CA PHE A 183 17.16 7.95 -1.85
C PHE A 183 18.03 7.38 -0.73
N LEU A 184 18.19 8.10 0.38
CA LEU A 184 19.10 7.68 1.45
C LEU A 184 18.42 6.79 2.50
N GLU A 185 17.16 7.06 2.83
CA GLU A 185 16.50 6.38 3.95
C GLU A 185 15.50 5.30 3.55
N GLN A 186 14.84 5.42 2.40
CA GLN A 186 13.78 4.50 2.03
C GLN A 186 14.26 3.38 1.12
N LEU A 187 15.02 3.70 0.07
CA LEU A 187 15.54 2.71 -0.86
C LEU A 187 16.54 1.73 -0.23
N THR A 188 17.22 2.13 0.85
CA THR A 188 18.14 1.28 1.62
C THR A 188 17.44 0.30 2.56
N LYS A 189 16.14 0.48 2.82
CA LYS A 189 15.33 -0.34 3.74
C LYS A 189 14.43 -1.36 3.04
N LEU A 190 14.34 -1.29 1.70
CA LEU A 190 13.57 -2.22 0.85
C LEU A 190 14.42 -3.44 0.48
#